data_AF-A0A109IGI9-F1
#
_entry.id   AF-A0A109IGI9-F1
#
_cell.length_a   1.000
_cell.length_b   1.000
_cell.length_c   1.000
_cell.angle_alpha   90.00
_cell.angle_beta   90.00
_cell.angle_gamma   90.00
#
_symmetry.space_group_name_H-M   'P 1'
#
loop_
_entity.id
_entity.type
_entity.pdbx_description
1 polymer ?
#
loop_
_entity_poly.entity_id
_entity_poly.type
_entity_poly.pdbx_seq_one_letter_code
_entity_poly.pdbx_strand_id
1 'polypeptide(L)'
;MRLEILPVPGIGDVTEGDDLAVLIGTAAPWLRDGDVLVVTSKIVSKAEGRLVDVPADGPERLAARDEVLAAETARVVATRGQTRIVQTHHGFVMASAGIDASNVDKTRLVLLPVDPDASARSLRAALRDRYRIDVAVIISDTMGRPWRNGLTDVALGVAGMPAIRDHRGEVDPYGNELQLTQMAVVDELAGAGELIKGKCDQVPVAVVRGYLPATSPPTDGGPAHPPTEGSGRDDLPAVRLVDDGVGAAALVRESALDLFSLGTAEATAAGLRAAATLADGPGAAPVDPAAVDRAIAAVAGVVAPGTSFTPVTDDEVRAGLAATVDGWPAGATGLVLGAAPTPVDQPDLVRFGADLHRLRIALAAEGIGSALLPPPTGSIASACLAL
;
A
#
# COMPACT_ATOMS: atom_id res chain seq x y z
N MET A 1 19.59 -4.09 23.85
CA MET A 1 19.43 -5.21 22.89
C MET A 1 20.59 -5.16 21.90
N ARG A 2 21.21 -6.29 21.58
CA ARG A 2 22.22 -6.40 20.50
C ARG A 2 21.60 -7.25 19.40
N LEU A 3 21.63 -6.75 18.17
CA LEU A 3 21.19 -7.49 16.98
C LEU A 3 22.40 -7.89 16.14
N GLU A 4 22.38 -9.12 15.64
CA GLU A 4 23.34 -9.64 14.67
C GLU A 4 22.60 -10.11 13.43
N ILE A 5 23.14 -9.82 12.24
CA ILE A 5 22.58 -10.24 10.96
C ILE A 5 23.64 -11.11 10.29
N LEU A 6 23.34 -12.41 10.16
CA LEU A 6 24.29 -13.44 9.74
C LEU A 6 23.84 -14.05 8.40
N PRO A 7 24.71 -14.18 7.39
CA PRO A 7 24.35 -14.86 6.15
C PRO A 7 24.32 -16.38 6.35
N VAL A 8 23.48 -17.07 5.58
CA VAL A 8 23.53 -18.54 5.43
C VAL A 8 24.09 -18.90 4.05
N PRO A 9 25.44 -18.98 3.89
CA PRO A 9 26.04 -19.41 2.64
C PRO A 9 25.92 -20.93 2.44
N GLY A 10 26.09 -21.39 1.20
CA GLY A 10 26.20 -22.83 0.91
C GLY A 10 24.89 -23.58 0.70
N ILE A 11 23.75 -22.87 0.60
CA ILE A 11 22.45 -23.45 0.22
C ILE A 11 22.45 -23.94 -1.24
N GLY A 12 23.17 -23.25 -2.12
CA GLY A 12 23.25 -23.61 -3.55
C GLY A 12 21.97 -23.27 -4.33
N ASP A 13 21.84 -23.86 -5.51
CA ASP A 13 20.65 -23.70 -6.36
C ASP A 13 19.50 -24.59 -5.88
N VAL A 14 18.38 -23.96 -5.53
CA VAL A 14 17.13 -24.64 -5.17
C VAL A 14 16.32 -24.96 -6.43
N THR A 15 15.76 -26.16 -6.46
CA THR A 15 14.91 -26.71 -7.52
C THR A 15 13.56 -27.17 -6.98
N GLU A 16 12.65 -27.53 -7.89
CA GLU A 16 11.31 -28.00 -7.53
C GLU A 16 11.36 -29.29 -6.69
N GLY A 17 10.65 -29.27 -5.56
CA GLY A 17 10.59 -30.38 -4.61
C GLY A 17 11.73 -30.42 -3.59
N ASP A 18 12.71 -29.51 -3.67
CA ASP A 18 13.79 -29.44 -2.69
C ASP A 18 13.27 -29.11 -1.28
N ASP A 19 13.85 -29.78 -0.29
CA ASP A 19 13.47 -29.60 1.10
C ASP A 19 14.27 -28.47 1.75
N LEU A 20 13.67 -27.28 1.83
CA LEU A 20 14.30 -26.09 2.39
C LEU A 20 14.76 -26.26 3.84
N ALA A 21 14.05 -27.06 4.65
CA ALA A 21 14.46 -27.29 6.04
C ALA A 21 15.76 -28.09 6.10
N VAL A 22 15.94 -29.08 5.21
CA VAL A 22 17.20 -29.83 5.09
C VAL A 22 18.33 -28.92 4.61
N LEU A 23 18.09 -28.15 3.55
CA LEU A 23 19.11 -27.27 2.96
C LEU A 23 19.58 -26.22 3.98
N ILE A 24 18.64 -25.54 4.64
CA ILE A 24 18.95 -24.51 5.63
C ILE A 24 19.60 -25.13 6.88
N GLY A 25 19.05 -26.22 7.41
CA GLY A 25 19.59 -26.89 8.60
C GLY A 25 21.02 -27.42 8.38
N THR A 26 21.33 -27.86 7.15
CA THR A 26 22.68 -28.31 6.77
C THR A 26 23.65 -27.15 6.61
N ALA A 27 23.22 -26.05 5.98
CA ALA A 27 24.05 -24.87 5.75
C ALA A 27 24.28 -24.03 7.02
N ALA A 28 23.34 -24.08 7.97
CA ALA A 28 23.39 -23.33 9.22
C ALA A 28 23.22 -24.25 10.45
N PRO A 29 24.15 -25.18 10.71
CA PRO A 29 24.10 -26.02 11.92
C PRO A 29 24.31 -25.23 13.22
N TRP A 30 24.62 -23.93 13.10
CA TRP A 30 24.84 -22.98 14.19
C TRP A 30 23.59 -22.18 14.59
N LEU A 31 22.44 -22.46 13.97
CA LEU A 31 21.14 -21.91 14.35
C LEU A 31 20.82 -22.18 15.83
N ARG A 32 20.07 -21.27 16.44
CA ARG A 32 19.68 -21.33 17.85
C ARG A 32 18.22 -20.95 18.01
N ASP A 33 17.63 -21.38 19.12
CA ASP A 33 16.29 -20.96 19.50
C ASP A 33 16.19 -19.43 19.57
N GLY A 34 15.07 -18.89 19.07
CA GLY A 34 14.81 -17.46 19.00
C GLY A 34 15.51 -16.73 17.84
N ASP A 35 16.27 -17.44 17.00
CA ASP A 35 16.73 -16.87 15.72
C ASP A 35 15.52 -16.56 14.81
N VAL A 36 15.62 -15.48 14.04
CA VAL A 36 14.64 -15.13 13.00
C VAL A 36 15.27 -15.36 11.64
N LEU A 37 14.74 -16.31 10.87
CA LEU A 37 15.19 -16.59 9.51
C LEU A 37 14.44 -15.70 8.52
N VAL A 38 15.15 -14.84 7.80
CA VAL A 38 14.63 -14.07 6.67
C VAL A 38 14.98 -14.81 5.39
N VAL A 39 13.98 -15.45 4.79
CA VAL A 39 14.10 -16.36 3.64
C VAL A 39 13.51 -15.67 2.42
N THR A 40 14.26 -15.54 1.33
CA THR A 40 13.69 -14.95 0.09
C THR A 40 12.58 -15.84 -0.48
N SER A 41 11.50 -15.21 -0.94
CA SER A 41 10.37 -15.84 -1.62
C SER A 41 10.83 -16.72 -2.78
N LYS A 42 11.90 -16.35 -3.48
CA LYS A 42 12.39 -17.06 -4.67
C LYS A 42 12.72 -18.53 -4.40
N ILE A 43 13.40 -18.85 -3.30
CA ILE A 43 13.74 -20.25 -3.01
C ILE A 43 12.52 -21.05 -2.52
N VAL A 44 11.57 -20.38 -1.86
CA VAL A 44 10.28 -20.95 -1.49
C VAL A 44 9.48 -21.28 -2.74
N SER A 45 9.32 -20.31 -3.64
CA SER A 45 8.66 -20.48 -4.93
C SER A 45 9.28 -21.61 -5.76
N LYS A 46 10.61 -21.71 -5.83
CA LYS A 46 11.28 -22.79 -6.55
C LYS A 46 10.97 -24.14 -5.92
N ALA A 47 11.15 -24.29 -4.61
CA ALA A 47 10.86 -25.53 -3.90
C ALA A 47 9.39 -25.97 -4.05
N GLU A 48 8.46 -25.02 -4.08
CA GLU A 48 7.02 -25.25 -4.23
C GLU A 48 6.54 -25.38 -5.69
N GLY A 49 7.44 -25.39 -6.68
CA GLY A 49 7.08 -25.54 -8.09
C GLY A 49 6.33 -24.35 -8.68
N ARG A 50 6.51 -23.14 -8.12
CA ARG A 50 5.94 -21.87 -8.63
C ARG A 50 6.74 -21.32 -9.81
N LEU A 51 7.00 -22.18 -10.79
CA LEU A 51 7.72 -21.88 -12.02
C LEU A 51 6.77 -22.01 -13.21
N VAL A 52 6.84 -21.05 -14.14
CA VAL A 52 6.07 -21.09 -15.38
C VAL A 52 7.02 -21.04 -16.57
N ASP A 53 6.85 -21.98 -17.49
CA ASP A 53 7.61 -22.00 -18.75
C ASP A 53 7.07 -20.93 -19.70
N VAL A 54 8.00 -20.22 -20.35
CA VAL A 54 7.74 -19.13 -21.29
C VAL A 54 8.77 -19.17 -22.44
N PRO A 55 8.44 -18.67 -23.65
CA PRO A 55 9.40 -18.53 -24.73
C PRO A 55 10.65 -17.74 -24.30
N ALA A 56 11.84 -18.09 -24.79
CA ALA A 56 13.11 -17.49 -24.32
C ALA A 56 13.21 -15.98 -24.59
N ASP A 57 12.64 -15.51 -25.70
CA ASP A 57 12.64 -14.12 -26.15
C ASP A 57 11.48 -13.85 -27.12
N GLY A 58 11.47 -12.66 -27.73
CA GLY A 58 10.49 -12.29 -28.75
C GLY A 58 9.15 -11.77 -28.23
N PRO A 59 8.25 -11.37 -29.15
CA PRO A 59 6.91 -10.90 -28.80
C PRO A 59 6.07 -11.99 -28.11
N GLU A 60 6.31 -13.26 -28.40
CA GLU A 60 5.62 -14.39 -27.76
C GLU A 60 5.94 -14.49 -26.26
N ARG A 61 7.20 -14.22 -25.87
CA ARG A 61 7.57 -14.12 -24.46
C ARG A 61 6.83 -13.01 -23.75
N LEU A 62 6.72 -11.84 -24.39
CA LEU A 62 6.03 -10.69 -23.81
C LEU A 62 4.55 -11.00 -23.60
N ALA A 63 3.90 -11.60 -24.60
CA ALA A 63 2.50 -12.05 -24.50
C ALA A 63 2.31 -13.07 -23.36
N ALA A 64 3.15 -14.11 -23.30
CA ALA A 64 3.07 -15.11 -22.24
C ALA A 64 3.28 -14.49 -20.84
N ARG A 65 4.25 -13.57 -20.70
CA ARG A 65 4.46 -12.84 -19.44
C ARG A 65 3.25 -11.98 -19.08
N ASP A 66 2.61 -11.35 -20.06
CA ASP A 66 1.43 -10.52 -19.83
C ASP A 66 0.21 -11.35 -19.41
N GLU A 67 0.06 -12.56 -19.95
CA GLU A 67 -0.95 -13.54 -19.54
C GLU A 67 -0.73 -14.02 -18.11
N VAL A 68 0.52 -14.40 -17.76
CA VAL A 68 0.89 -14.79 -16.39
C VAL A 68 0.64 -13.65 -15.41
N LEU A 69 1.03 -12.41 -15.77
CA LEU A 69 0.77 -11.24 -14.95
C LEU A 69 -0.74 -11.00 -14.79
N ALA A 70 -1.54 -11.17 -15.84
CA ALA A 70 -2.99 -11.06 -15.73
C ALA A 70 -3.58 -12.13 -14.78
N ALA A 71 -3.09 -13.36 -14.84
CA ALA A 71 -3.53 -14.45 -13.95
C ALA A 71 -3.19 -14.19 -12.47
N GLU A 72 -2.05 -13.60 -12.18
CA GLU A 72 -1.60 -13.26 -10.82
C GLU A 72 -2.12 -11.89 -10.32
N THR A 73 -2.89 -11.17 -11.14
CA THR A 73 -3.42 -9.84 -10.82
C THR A 73 -4.89 -9.93 -10.40
N ALA A 74 -5.19 -9.49 -9.18
CA ALA A 74 -6.56 -9.22 -8.76
C ALA A 74 -7.07 -7.88 -9.35
N ARG A 75 -6.19 -6.86 -9.37
CA ARG A 75 -6.54 -5.51 -9.84
C ARG A 75 -5.31 -4.74 -10.31
N VAL A 76 -5.44 -3.98 -11.40
CA VAL A 76 -4.37 -3.07 -11.87
C VAL A 76 -4.48 -1.74 -11.13
N VAL A 77 -3.40 -1.30 -10.49
CA VAL A 77 -3.34 -0.05 -9.73
C VAL A 77 -2.75 1.08 -10.57
N ALA A 78 -1.64 0.84 -11.26
CA ALA A 78 -1.04 1.86 -12.11
C ALA A 78 -0.28 1.25 -13.28
N THR A 79 -0.26 1.97 -14.40
CA THR A 79 0.49 1.58 -15.60
C THR A 79 1.33 2.74 -16.07
N ARG A 80 2.61 2.48 -16.34
CA ARG A 80 3.53 3.43 -16.98
C ARG A 80 4.42 2.68 -17.97
N GLY A 81 4.16 2.88 -19.26
CA GLY A 81 4.80 2.07 -20.31
C GLY A 81 4.47 0.59 -20.09
N GLN A 82 5.50 -0.27 -20.08
CA GLN A 82 5.35 -1.71 -19.82
C GLN A 82 5.26 -2.07 -18.33
N THR A 83 5.59 -1.15 -17.43
CA THR A 83 5.54 -1.41 -16.00
C THR A 83 4.11 -1.27 -15.48
N ARG A 84 3.66 -2.30 -14.77
CA ARG A 84 2.37 -2.34 -14.08
C ARG A 84 2.59 -2.51 -12.59
N ILE A 85 1.96 -1.64 -11.79
CA ILE A 85 1.73 -1.87 -10.37
C ILE A 85 0.35 -2.51 -10.25
N VAL A 86 0.29 -3.65 -9.57
CA VAL A 86 -0.93 -4.45 -9.45
C VAL A 86 -1.11 -4.87 -8.01
N GLN A 87 -2.37 -5.12 -7.63
CA GLN A 87 -2.72 -5.89 -6.45
C GLN A 87 -2.73 -7.37 -6.84
N THR A 88 -1.96 -8.21 -6.16
CA THR A 88 -1.98 -9.67 -6.33
C THR A 88 -3.20 -10.28 -5.62
N HIS A 89 -3.47 -11.57 -5.83
CA HIS A 89 -4.54 -12.29 -5.10
C HIS A 89 -4.28 -12.42 -3.59
N HIS A 90 -3.02 -12.30 -3.16
CA HIS A 90 -2.65 -12.18 -1.74
C HIS A 90 -3.05 -10.81 -1.15
N GLY A 91 -3.22 -9.80 -2.01
CA GLY A 91 -3.47 -8.41 -1.65
C GLY A 91 -2.22 -7.51 -1.67
N PHE A 92 -1.03 -8.03 -2.00
CA PHE A 92 0.18 -7.20 -2.13
C PHE A 92 0.06 -6.23 -3.31
N VAL A 93 0.41 -4.96 -3.08
CA VAL A 93 0.46 -3.93 -4.14
C VAL A 93 1.90 -3.71 -4.56
N MET A 94 2.29 -4.28 -5.70
CA MET A 94 3.69 -4.29 -6.13
C MET A 94 3.84 -4.32 -7.66
N ALA A 95 5.08 -4.14 -8.13
CA ALA A 95 5.38 -4.18 -9.54
C ALA A 95 5.29 -5.62 -10.09
N SER A 96 4.57 -5.78 -11.21
CA SER A 96 4.49 -7.03 -11.98
C SER A 96 4.14 -8.26 -11.12
N ALA A 97 3.29 -8.10 -10.10
CA ALA A 97 2.83 -9.17 -9.21
C ALA A 97 3.94 -9.97 -8.48
N GLY A 98 5.15 -9.42 -8.36
CA GLY A 98 6.30 -10.16 -7.84
C GLY A 98 6.83 -11.25 -8.78
N ILE A 99 6.38 -11.25 -10.05
CA ILE A 99 6.90 -12.15 -11.07
C ILE A 99 8.34 -11.77 -11.37
N ASP A 100 9.23 -12.73 -11.12
CA ASP A 100 10.67 -12.55 -11.32
C ASP A 100 11.17 -13.40 -12.51
N ALA A 101 12.05 -12.80 -13.32
CA ALA A 101 12.75 -13.45 -14.43
C ALA A 101 14.26 -13.56 -14.18
N SER A 102 14.73 -13.11 -13.02
CA SER A 102 16.14 -13.11 -12.62
C SER A 102 16.49 -14.36 -11.81
N ASN A 103 17.74 -14.82 -11.94
CA ASN A 103 18.27 -16.01 -11.27
C ASN A 103 17.46 -17.30 -11.56
N VAL A 104 16.88 -17.36 -12.77
CA VAL A 104 16.27 -18.54 -13.39
C VAL A 104 16.66 -18.63 -14.85
N ASP A 105 16.47 -19.80 -15.45
CA ASP A 105 16.64 -19.97 -16.88
C ASP A 105 15.76 -18.96 -17.65
N LYS A 106 16.25 -18.48 -18.80
CA LYS A 106 15.52 -17.50 -19.60
C LYS A 106 14.15 -18.03 -19.99
N THR A 107 13.93 -19.33 -20.15
CA THR A 107 12.63 -19.91 -20.50
C THR A 107 11.66 -20.02 -19.32
N ARG A 108 11.96 -19.42 -18.17
CA ARG A 108 11.10 -19.50 -16.99
C ARG A 108 10.82 -18.16 -16.34
N LEU A 109 9.68 -18.11 -15.65
CA LEU A 109 9.30 -17.08 -14.69
C LEU A 109 9.07 -17.73 -13.33
N VAL A 110 9.43 -17.01 -12.25
CA VAL A 110 9.13 -17.38 -10.88
C VAL A 110 7.93 -16.57 -10.42
N LEU A 111 6.92 -17.25 -9.88
CA LEU A 111 5.75 -16.63 -9.25
C LEU A 111 5.95 -16.61 -7.74
N LEU A 112 5.19 -15.78 -7.03
CA LEU A 112 5.19 -15.82 -5.57
C LEU A 112 4.63 -17.16 -5.03
N PRO A 113 5.01 -17.58 -3.82
CA PRO A 113 4.35 -18.68 -3.11
C PRO A 113 2.86 -18.38 -2.98
N VAL A 114 2.00 -19.40 -3.07
CA VAL A 114 0.53 -19.22 -3.04
C VAL A 114 0.03 -18.80 -1.65
N ASP A 115 0.69 -19.29 -0.60
CA ASP A 115 0.43 -18.90 0.79
C ASP A 115 1.76 -18.80 1.53
N PRO A 116 2.47 -17.65 1.42
CA PRO A 116 3.78 -17.47 2.04
C PRO A 116 3.75 -17.64 3.57
N ASP A 117 2.62 -17.36 4.22
CA ASP A 117 2.43 -17.60 5.65
C ASP A 117 2.41 -19.12 5.95
N ALA A 118 1.71 -19.92 5.13
CA ALA A 118 1.75 -21.38 5.26
C ALA A 118 3.12 -21.96 4.95
N SER A 119 3.84 -21.41 3.98
CA SER A 119 5.24 -21.77 3.69
C SER A 119 6.14 -21.51 4.90
N ALA A 120 6.01 -20.33 5.54
CA ALA A 120 6.75 -19.98 6.75
C ALA A 120 6.48 -20.97 7.90
N ARG A 121 5.20 -21.28 8.14
CA ARG A 121 4.77 -22.25 9.17
C ARG A 121 5.34 -23.64 8.92
N SER A 122 5.26 -24.10 7.68
CA SER A 122 5.76 -25.42 7.27
C SER A 122 7.27 -25.54 7.45
N LEU A 123 8.02 -24.51 7.05
CA LEU A 123 9.48 -24.48 7.23
C LEU A 123 9.87 -24.45 8.71
N ARG A 124 9.20 -23.61 9.52
CA ARG A 124 9.41 -23.56 10.98
C ARG A 124 9.14 -24.92 11.63
N ALA A 125 8.02 -25.55 11.32
CA ALA A 125 7.64 -26.85 11.86
C ALA A 125 8.67 -27.93 11.50
N ALA A 126 9.10 -27.98 10.23
CA ALA A 126 10.10 -28.94 9.77
C ALA A 126 11.48 -28.74 10.46
N LEU A 127 11.92 -27.49 10.66
CA LEU A 127 13.15 -27.19 11.40
C LEU A 127 13.05 -27.63 12.87
N ARG A 128 11.92 -27.37 13.52
CA ARG A 128 11.66 -27.80 14.90
C ARG A 128 11.64 -29.32 15.02
N ASP A 129 10.96 -30.02 14.11
CA ASP A 129 10.80 -31.47 14.22
C ASP A 129 12.11 -32.21 13.97
N ARG A 130 12.90 -31.77 12.99
CA ARG A 130 14.09 -32.48 12.52
C ARG A 130 15.37 -32.05 13.23
N TYR A 131 15.50 -30.76 13.55
CA TYR A 131 16.71 -30.19 14.14
C TYR A 131 16.51 -29.75 15.60
N ARG A 132 15.27 -29.82 16.12
CA ARG A 132 14.93 -29.41 17.50
C ARG A 132 15.27 -27.94 17.81
N ILE A 133 15.18 -27.07 16.80
CA ILE A 133 15.42 -25.63 16.94
C ILE A 133 14.09 -24.88 16.76
N ASP A 134 13.74 -24.02 17.72
CA ASP A 134 12.55 -23.17 17.65
C ASP A 134 12.90 -21.76 17.15
N VAL A 135 12.66 -21.53 15.86
CA VAL A 135 12.94 -20.27 15.17
C VAL A 135 11.66 -19.56 14.72
N ALA A 136 11.77 -18.27 14.44
CA ALA A 136 10.79 -17.56 13.64
C ALA A 136 11.24 -17.55 12.17
N VAL A 137 10.29 -17.51 11.24
CA VAL A 137 10.55 -17.51 9.80
C VAL A 137 9.78 -16.37 9.16
N ILE A 138 10.47 -15.53 8.40
CA ILE A 138 9.91 -14.48 7.55
C ILE A 138 10.22 -14.85 6.10
N ILE A 139 9.20 -15.00 5.26
CA ILE A 139 9.38 -15.07 3.81
C ILE A 139 9.37 -13.64 3.29
N SER A 140 10.48 -13.19 2.69
CA SER A 140 10.64 -11.82 2.20
C SER A 140 10.71 -11.73 0.68
N ASP A 141 10.27 -10.60 0.14
CA ASP A 141 10.51 -10.26 -1.25
C ASP A 141 10.80 -8.78 -1.42
N THR A 142 11.46 -8.44 -2.53
CA THR A 142 11.91 -7.10 -2.82
C THR A 142 10.81 -6.27 -3.50
N MET A 143 10.46 -5.14 -2.90
CA MET A 143 9.48 -4.23 -3.49
C MET A 143 9.90 -2.75 -3.43
N GLY A 144 9.33 -1.98 -4.36
CA GLY A 144 9.33 -0.52 -4.29
C GLY A 144 8.21 -0.01 -3.38
N ARG A 145 8.15 1.30 -3.17
CA ARG A 145 7.11 1.95 -2.37
C ARG A 145 6.81 3.37 -2.85
N PRO A 146 5.59 3.89 -2.66
CA PRO A 146 5.21 5.22 -3.13
C PRO A 146 6.17 6.31 -2.64
N TRP A 147 6.43 7.29 -3.51
CA TRP A 147 7.17 8.53 -3.19
C TRP A 147 8.62 8.36 -2.67
N ARG A 148 9.24 7.18 -2.86
CA ARG A 148 10.64 6.93 -2.49
C ARG A 148 11.38 6.18 -3.60
N ASN A 149 12.60 6.61 -3.89
CA ASN A 149 13.51 5.89 -4.77
C ASN A 149 14.16 4.71 -4.02
N GLY A 150 14.47 3.63 -4.75
CA GLY A 150 15.08 2.43 -4.22
C GLY A 150 14.07 1.35 -3.80
N LEU A 151 14.57 0.12 -3.68
CA LEU A 151 13.82 -1.06 -3.26
C LEU A 151 14.21 -1.44 -1.82
N THR A 152 13.32 -2.13 -1.12
CA THR A 152 13.62 -2.81 0.15
C THR A 152 12.92 -4.16 0.15
N ASP A 153 13.43 -5.09 0.93
CA ASP A 153 12.66 -6.28 1.25
C ASP A 153 11.56 -5.95 2.25
N VAL A 154 10.42 -6.63 2.10
CA VAL A 154 9.30 -6.65 3.04
C VAL A 154 8.88 -8.10 3.29
N ALA A 155 8.08 -8.34 4.32
CA ALA A 155 7.53 -9.66 4.60
C ALA A 155 6.31 -9.96 3.69
N LEU A 156 6.34 -11.12 3.04
CA LEU A 156 5.17 -11.72 2.40
C LEU A 156 4.50 -12.76 3.29
N GLY A 157 5.26 -13.40 4.18
CA GLY A 157 4.77 -14.40 5.13
C GLY A 157 5.60 -14.40 6.41
N VAL A 158 5.00 -14.76 7.55
CA VAL A 158 5.70 -14.94 8.83
C VAL A 158 5.11 -16.06 9.68
N ALA A 159 5.97 -16.74 10.43
CA ALA A 159 5.64 -17.74 11.43
C ALA A 159 6.53 -17.60 12.67
N GLY A 160 6.01 -17.95 13.85
CA GLY A 160 6.72 -17.91 15.12
C GLY A 160 6.97 -16.54 15.74
N MET A 161 6.40 -15.46 15.18
CA MET A 161 6.45 -14.11 15.74
C MET A 161 5.30 -13.22 15.22
N PRO A 162 4.88 -12.16 15.93
CA PRO A 162 3.84 -11.28 15.45
C PRO A 162 4.37 -10.39 14.32
N ALA A 163 3.54 -10.16 13.29
CA ALA A 163 3.88 -9.24 12.20
C ALA A 163 3.96 -7.77 12.67
N ILE A 164 3.07 -7.40 13.60
CA ILE A 164 2.94 -6.04 14.13
C ILE A 164 3.33 -6.04 15.61
N ARG A 165 4.18 -5.08 16.00
CA ARG A 165 4.34 -4.68 17.39
C ARG A 165 3.42 -3.50 17.68
N ASP A 166 2.37 -3.77 18.44
CA ASP A 166 1.36 -2.78 18.81
C ASP A 166 1.80 -2.05 20.08
N HIS A 167 2.03 -0.74 19.97
CA HIS A 167 2.36 0.13 21.10
C HIS A 167 1.14 0.93 21.59
N ARG A 168 -0.05 0.70 21.02
CA ARG A 168 -1.24 1.47 21.42
C ARG A 168 -1.60 1.19 22.87
N GLY A 169 -1.90 2.26 23.62
CA GLY A 169 -2.15 2.21 25.05
C GLY A 169 -0.87 2.17 25.91
N GLU A 170 0.32 2.05 25.32
CA GLU A 170 1.56 2.26 26.06
C GLU A 170 1.76 3.76 26.36
N VAL A 171 2.42 4.06 27.48
CA VAL A 171 2.72 5.42 27.91
C VAL A 171 4.21 5.68 27.72
N ASP A 172 4.53 6.77 27.02
CA ASP A 172 5.90 7.19 26.77
C ASP A 172 6.59 7.75 28.04
N PRO A 173 7.92 7.99 28.04
CA PRO A 173 8.64 8.54 29.19
C PRO A 173 8.19 9.92 29.66
N TYR A 174 7.37 10.63 28.87
CA TYR A 174 6.82 11.94 29.18
C TYR A 174 5.36 11.88 29.66
N GLY A 175 4.78 10.68 29.76
CA GLY A 175 3.40 10.47 30.22
C GLY A 175 2.35 10.52 29.11
N ASN A 176 2.74 10.56 27.83
CA ASN A 176 1.79 10.55 26.72
C ASN A 176 1.40 9.12 26.35
N GLU A 177 0.11 8.87 26.21
CA GLU A 177 -0.39 7.59 25.69
C GLU A 177 -0.25 7.52 24.16
N LEU A 178 0.35 6.45 23.67
CA LEU A 178 0.49 6.19 22.24
C LEU A 178 -0.86 5.69 21.69
N GLN A 179 -1.46 6.42 20.75
CA GLN A 179 -2.80 6.10 20.23
C GLN A 179 -2.80 5.32 18.90
N LEU A 180 -1.75 5.48 18.09
CA LEU A 180 -1.68 4.96 16.71
C LEU A 180 -0.46 4.08 16.44
N THR A 181 0.52 4.06 17.34
CA THR A 181 1.83 3.50 17.06
C THR A 181 1.77 1.98 16.93
N GLN A 182 1.91 1.49 15.71
CA GLN A 182 2.03 0.08 15.38
C GLN A 182 3.21 -0.07 14.42
N MET A 183 4.16 -0.93 14.76
CA MET A 183 5.37 -1.15 13.97
C MET A 183 5.24 -2.45 13.19
N ALA A 184 5.40 -2.40 11.87
CA ALA A 184 5.51 -3.58 11.02
C ALA A 184 6.91 -4.21 11.18
N VAL A 185 7.15 -4.83 12.34
CA VAL A 185 8.49 -5.27 12.75
C VAL A 185 9.07 -6.32 11.81
N VAL A 186 8.23 -7.13 11.16
CA VAL A 186 8.69 -8.11 10.17
C VAL A 186 9.20 -7.46 8.88
N ASP A 187 8.68 -6.29 8.49
CA ASP A 187 9.23 -5.52 7.36
C ASP A 187 10.57 -4.88 7.72
N GLU A 188 10.73 -4.40 8.97
CA GLU A 188 12.01 -3.90 9.47
C GLU A 188 13.09 -5.00 9.45
N LEU A 189 12.73 -6.21 9.89
CA LEU A 189 13.62 -7.37 9.89
C LEU A 189 13.90 -7.89 8.47
N ALA A 190 12.90 -7.90 7.59
CA ALA A 190 13.08 -8.25 6.17
C ALA A 190 14.07 -7.30 5.49
N GLY A 191 13.88 -5.98 5.68
CA GLY A 191 14.81 -4.96 5.17
C GLY A 191 16.22 -5.09 5.75
N ALA A 192 16.36 -5.45 7.03
CA ALA A 192 17.65 -5.71 7.65
C ALA A 192 18.34 -6.97 7.06
N GLY A 193 17.59 -8.05 6.85
CA GLY A 193 18.10 -9.28 6.25
C GLY A 193 18.63 -9.08 4.83
N GLU A 194 18.00 -8.20 4.04
CA GLU A 194 18.46 -7.88 2.69
C GLU A 194 19.90 -7.33 2.64
N LEU A 195 20.34 -6.60 3.67
CA LEU A 195 21.68 -6.02 3.73
C LEU A 195 22.80 -7.06 3.62
N ILE A 196 22.55 -8.29 4.08
CA ILE A 196 23.55 -9.38 4.04
C ILE A 196 23.24 -10.43 2.96
N LYS A 197 21.99 -10.55 2.52
CA LYS A 197 21.61 -11.45 1.41
C LYS A 197 22.20 -10.95 0.09
N GLY A 198 22.12 -9.64 -0.15
CA GLY A 198 22.51 -9.02 -1.41
C GLY A 198 21.72 -9.57 -2.60
N LYS A 199 21.99 -9.04 -3.81
CA LYS A 199 21.31 -9.47 -5.05
C LYS A 199 22.05 -10.58 -5.81
N CYS A 200 23.36 -10.66 -5.63
CA CYS A 200 24.22 -11.52 -6.43
C CYS A 200 25.01 -12.53 -5.59
N ASP A 201 24.92 -12.47 -4.27
CA ASP A 201 25.83 -13.17 -3.36
C ASP A 201 25.40 -14.63 -3.08
N GLN A 202 24.31 -15.09 -3.72
CA GLN A 202 23.77 -16.46 -3.57
C GLN A 202 23.48 -16.83 -2.10
N VAL A 203 23.04 -15.85 -1.31
CA VAL A 203 22.62 -16.01 0.08
C VAL A 203 21.10 -15.80 0.15
N PRO A 204 20.28 -16.85 0.00
CA PRO A 204 18.83 -16.71 0.00
C PRO A 204 18.23 -16.60 1.41
N VAL A 205 19.04 -16.82 2.46
CA VAL A 205 18.61 -16.77 3.86
C VAL A 205 19.58 -15.95 4.70
N ALA A 206 19.03 -15.01 5.46
CA ALA A 206 19.72 -14.30 6.53
C ALA A 206 19.12 -14.69 7.88
N VAL A 207 19.95 -14.69 8.93
CA VAL A 207 19.51 -14.90 10.30
C VAL A 207 19.65 -13.59 11.07
N VAL A 208 18.54 -13.09 11.61
CA VAL A 208 18.54 -12.00 12.57
C VAL A 208 18.48 -12.59 13.98
N ARG A 209 19.55 -12.39 14.74
CA ARG A 209 19.71 -12.93 16.10
C ARG A 209 19.61 -11.82 17.14
N GLY A 210 18.96 -12.13 18.26
CA GLY A 210 18.84 -11.25 19.42
C GLY A 210 17.63 -10.31 19.40
N TYR A 211 16.75 -10.43 18.39
CA TYR A 211 15.47 -9.72 18.36
C TYR A 211 14.46 -10.37 19.29
N LEU A 212 14.27 -11.69 19.16
CA LEU A 212 13.49 -12.49 20.10
C LEU A 212 14.37 -12.86 21.29
N PRO A 213 13.82 -12.92 22.51
CA PRO A 213 14.59 -13.28 23.69
C PRO A 213 15.15 -14.70 23.54
N ALA A 214 16.46 -14.85 23.80
CA ALA A 214 17.09 -16.16 23.85
C ALA A 214 16.48 -16.98 25.00
N THR A 215 16.19 -18.26 24.74
CA THR A 215 15.98 -19.23 25.82
C THR A 215 17.29 -19.29 26.63
N SER A 216 17.26 -18.77 27.85
CA SER A 216 18.47 -18.77 28.71
C SER A 216 18.76 -20.20 29.18
N PRO A 217 20.02 -20.68 29.17
CA PRO A 217 20.38 -21.92 29.84
C PRO A 217 20.22 -21.75 31.38
N PRO A 218 20.01 -22.84 32.13
CA PRO A 218 19.88 -22.77 33.58
C PRO A 218 21.18 -22.20 34.15
N THR A 219 21.07 -21.19 35.00
CA THR A 219 22.20 -20.74 35.82
C THR A 219 22.32 -21.67 37.02
N ASP A 220 23.42 -22.44 37.08
CA ASP A 220 23.78 -23.26 38.23
C ASP A 220 24.14 -22.37 39.45
N GLY A 221 23.48 -22.63 40.60
CA GLY A 221 24.16 -22.73 41.92
C GLY A 221 24.26 -21.53 42.89
N GLY A 222 23.21 -21.27 43.68
CA GLY A 222 23.24 -21.12 45.17
C GLY A 222 23.46 -19.73 45.86
N PRO A 223 23.13 -19.56 47.18
CA PRO A 223 22.73 -20.58 48.16
C PRO A 223 21.42 -20.35 48.99
N ALA A 224 20.80 -21.50 49.33
CA ALA A 224 20.22 -21.94 50.61
C ALA A 224 19.03 -21.21 51.31
N HIS A 225 17.86 -21.86 51.26
CA HIS A 225 16.93 -22.02 52.40
C HIS A 225 16.54 -23.52 52.54
N PRO A 226 16.28 -24.04 53.76
CA PRO A 226 16.15 -25.47 54.05
C PRO A 226 14.74 -26.04 53.77
N PRO A 227 14.55 -27.38 53.81
CA PRO A 227 13.75 -28.10 52.83
C PRO A 227 12.35 -28.50 53.32
N THR A 228 11.43 -28.70 52.37
CA THR A 228 10.30 -29.62 52.52
C THR A 228 10.24 -30.55 51.32
N GLU A 229 10.32 -31.85 51.60
CA GLU A 229 10.21 -32.95 50.65
C GLU A 229 8.81 -33.02 50.04
N GLY A 230 8.74 -33.28 48.74
CA GLY A 230 7.50 -33.47 48.01
C GLY A 230 7.76 -33.78 46.55
N SER A 231 7.73 -35.07 46.22
CA SER A 231 7.78 -35.63 44.87
C SER A 231 6.78 -34.96 43.93
N GLY A 232 7.25 -34.50 42.77
CA GLY A 232 6.41 -34.00 41.70
C GLY A 232 7.27 -33.67 40.49
N ARG A 233 7.34 -34.62 39.56
CA ARG A 233 7.80 -34.39 38.20
C ARG A 233 6.77 -33.45 37.58
N ASP A 234 7.10 -32.18 37.39
CA ASP A 234 6.28 -31.26 36.59
C ASP A 234 7.20 -30.40 35.72
N ASP A 235 7.02 -30.60 34.43
CA ASP A 235 7.60 -29.85 33.32
C ASP A 235 7.24 -28.37 33.44
N LEU A 236 8.23 -27.46 33.47
CA LEU A 236 8.01 -26.01 33.36
C LEU A 236 8.69 -25.45 32.11
N PRO A 237 8.05 -24.49 31.41
CA PRO A 237 8.08 -24.46 29.96
C PRO A 237 9.31 -23.71 29.43
N ALA A 238 9.89 -24.24 28.35
CA ALA A 238 10.66 -23.42 27.43
C ALA A 238 9.79 -22.20 27.06
N VAL A 239 10.39 -21.00 27.03
CA VAL A 239 9.72 -19.82 26.46
C VAL A 239 9.50 -20.16 24.98
N ARG A 240 8.33 -20.71 24.68
CA ARG A 240 7.90 -21.02 23.33
C ARG A 240 7.76 -19.69 22.62
N LEU A 241 8.34 -19.62 21.43
CA LEU A 241 7.93 -18.62 20.47
C LEU A 241 6.39 -18.63 20.37
N VAL A 242 5.81 -17.45 20.20
CA VAL A 242 4.35 -17.31 20.07
C VAL A 242 3.83 -18.24 18.98
N ASP A 243 2.55 -18.61 19.11
CA ASP A 243 1.83 -19.34 18.08
C ASP A 243 1.92 -18.57 16.75
N ASP A 244 1.80 -19.28 15.63
CA ASP A 244 2.05 -18.72 14.29
C ASP A 244 1.11 -17.57 13.92
N GLY A 245 0.01 -17.40 14.66
CA GLY A 245 -0.86 -16.24 14.58
C GLY A 245 -1.50 -16.08 13.20
N VAL A 246 -1.83 -14.83 12.87
CA VAL A 246 -2.47 -14.45 11.59
C VAL A 246 -1.48 -14.26 10.44
N GLY A 247 -0.17 -14.31 10.71
CA GLY A 247 0.87 -14.14 9.70
C GLY A 247 1.04 -12.70 9.19
N ALA A 248 1.72 -12.57 8.04
CA ALA A 248 2.00 -11.30 7.38
C ALA A 248 0.75 -10.74 6.68
N ALA A 249 -0.29 -11.56 6.49
CA ALA A 249 -1.61 -11.10 6.06
C ALA A 249 -2.15 -9.94 6.92
N ALA A 250 -1.75 -9.83 8.19
CA ALA A 250 -2.09 -8.70 9.05
C ALA A 250 -1.54 -7.33 8.58
N LEU A 251 -0.50 -7.32 7.74
CA LEU A 251 0.05 -6.10 7.14
C LEU A 251 -0.71 -5.67 5.88
N VAL A 252 -1.50 -6.57 5.29
CA VAL A 252 -2.27 -6.30 4.08
C VAL A 252 -3.54 -5.56 4.45
N ARG A 253 -3.68 -4.33 3.95
CA ARG A 253 -4.89 -3.52 4.16
C ARG A 253 -5.91 -3.81 3.08
N GLU A 254 -7.18 -3.91 3.47
CA GLU A 254 -8.27 -3.93 2.51
C GLU A 254 -8.36 -2.59 1.78
N SER A 255 -8.60 -2.63 0.48
CA SER A 255 -8.66 -1.40 -0.34
C SER A 255 -9.75 -0.43 0.13
N ALA A 256 -10.84 -0.91 0.74
CA ALA A 256 -11.89 -0.04 1.27
C ALA A 256 -11.44 0.82 2.48
N LEU A 257 -10.37 0.41 3.16
CA LEU A 257 -9.80 1.09 4.33
C LEU A 257 -8.52 1.88 3.96
N ASP A 258 -8.03 1.76 2.73
CA ASP A 258 -6.80 2.43 2.30
C ASP A 258 -7.10 3.84 1.77
N LEU A 259 -6.36 4.83 2.26
CA LEU A 259 -6.43 6.20 1.73
C LEU A 259 -5.88 6.30 0.29
N PHE A 260 -5.13 5.29 -0.17
CA PHE A 260 -4.66 5.14 -1.54
C PHE A 260 -5.37 4.00 -2.28
N SER A 261 -6.67 3.84 -2.01
CA SER A 261 -7.51 2.74 -2.53
C SER A 261 -7.66 2.69 -4.04
N LEU A 262 -7.56 3.84 -4.73
CA LEU A 262 -7.72 3.93 -6.18
C LEU A 262 -6.37 4.01 -6.87
N GLY A 263 -6.22 3.17 -7.89
CA GLY A 263 -5.19 3.33 -8.89
C GLY A 263 -5.38 4.60 -9.72
N THR A 264 -4.35 5.05 -10.43
CA THR A 264 -4.41 6.28 -11.25
C THR A 264 -5.53 6.22 -12.31
N ALA A 265 -5.64 5.09 -13.01
CA ALA A 265 -6.67 4.89 -14.03
C ALA A 265 -8.08 4.91 -13.44
N GLU A 266 -8.25 4.33 -12.25
CA GLU A 266 -9.54 4.22 -11.58
C GLU A 266 -9.96 5.55 -10.97
N ALA A 267 -9.02 6.29 -10.38
CA ALA A 267 -9.24 7.66 -9.90
C ALA A 267 -9.68 8.56 -11.06
N THR A 268 -9.05 8.43 -12.23
CA THR A 268 -9.42 9.18 -13.44
C THR A 268 -10.83 8.82 -13.90
N ALA A 269 -11.13 7.52 -14.02
CA ALA A 269 -12.45 7.05 -14.44
C ALA A 269 -13.56 7.38 -13.42
N ALA A 270 -13.24 7.37 -12.12
CA ALA A 270 -14.15 7.81 -11.06
C ALA A 270 -14.42 9.31 -11.14
N GLY A 271 -13.39 10.14 -11.34
CA GLY A 271 -13.52 11.58 -11.53
C GLY A 271 -14.40 11.94 -12.73
N LEU A 272 -14.22 11.28 -13.87
CA LEU A 272 -15.07 11.48 -15.05
C LEU A 272 -16.54 11.11 -14.80
N ARG A 273 -16.81 10.02 -14.07
CA ARG A 273 -18.18 9.63 -13.68
C ARG A 273 -18.81 10.62 -12.71
N ALA A 274 -18.04 11.12 -11.74
CA ALA A 274 -18.50 12.13 -10.80
C ALA A 274 -18.83 13.45 -11.53
N ALA A 275 -17.99 13.87 -12.47
CA ALA A 275 -18.23 15.04 -13.31
C ALA A 275 -19.54 14.93 -14.12
N ALA A 276 -19.86 13.74 -14.63
CA ALA A 276 -21.09 13.49 -15.40
C ALA A 276 -22.38 13.51 -14.54
N THR A 277 -22.26 13.46 -13.22
CA THR A 277 -23.39 13.35 -12.28
C THR A 277 -23.36 14.42 -11.18
N LEU A 278 -22.71 15.55 -11.46
CA LEU A 278 -22.61 16.66 -10.51
C LEU A 278 -23.98 17.11 -10.00
N ALA A 279 -24.08 17.28 -8.69
CA ALA A 279 -25.25 17.85 -8.06
C ALA A 279 -25.45 19.31 -8.50
N ASP A 280 -26.72 19.72 -8.62
CA ASP A 280 -27.11 21.08 -8.95
C ASP A 280 -27.63 21.77 -7.68
N GLY A 281 -26.72 22.47 -6.99
CA GLY A 281 -26.99 23.01 -5.66
C GLY A 281 -25.71 23.44 -4.92
N PRO A 282 -25.78 24.46 -4.06
CA PRO A 282 -24.66 24.87 -3.21
C PRO A 282 -24.31 23.79 -2.18
N GLY A 283 -23.09 23.83 -1.67
CA GLY A 283 -22.65 22.97 -0.58
C GLY A 283 -23.23 23.37 0.78
N ALA A 284 -23.09 22.52 1.79
CA ALA A 284 -23.49 22.86 3.17
C ALA A 284 -22.45 23.76 3.89
N ALA A 285 -21.21 23.75 3.43
CA ALA A 285 -20.13 24.52 4.02
C ALA A 285 -20.01 25.91 3.36
N PRO A 286 -19.62 26.95 4.13
CA PRO A 286 -19.29 28.25 3.55
C PRO A 286 -18.17 28.12 2.50
N VAL A 287 -18.29 28.89 1.42
CA VAL A 287 -17.35 28.86 0.31
C VAL A 287 -16.04 29.56 0.68
N ASP A 288 -14.91 28.87 0.47
CA ASP A 288 -13.57 29.47 0.55
C ASP A 288 -13.27 30.26 -0.75
N PRO A 289 -13.08 31.60 -0.69
CA PRO A 289 -12.77 32.40 -1.88
C PRO A 289 -11.51 31.94 -2.60
N ALA A 290 -10.49 31.47 -1.87
CA ALA A 290 -9.25 31.00 -2.48
C ALA A 290 -9.45 29.70 -3.28
N ALA A 291 -10.42 28.88 -2.89
CA ALA A 291 -10.82 27.69 -3.63
C ALA A 291 -11.57 28.04 -4.93
N VAL A 292 -12.41 29.08 -4.92
CA VAL A 292 -13.05 29.62 -6.13
C VAL A 292 -12.01 30.12 -7.13
N ASP A 293 -11.00 30.86 -6.65
CA ASP A 293 -9.92 31.37 -7.50
C ASP A 293 -9.12 30.23 -8.16
N ARG A 294 -8.81 29.16 -7.40
CA ARG A 294 -8.16 27.95 -7.95
C ARG A 294 -9.02 27.28 -9.01
N ALA A 295 -10.32 27.14 -8.78
CA ALA A 295 -11.24 26.54 -9.74
C ALA A 295 -11.32 27.35 -11.05
N ILE A 296 -11.38 28.68 -10.97
CA ILE A 296 -11.36 29.56 -12.15
C ILE A 296 -10.02 29.45 -12.88
N ALA A 297 -8.90 29.47 -12.16
CA ALA A 297 -7.56 29.33 -12.75
C ALA A 297 -7.39 27.97 -13.47
N ALA A 298 -7.96 26.90 -12.92
CA ALA A 298 -7.88 25.55 -13.50
C ALA A 298 -8.53 25.46 -14.90
N VAL A 299 -9.55 26.28 -15.18
CA VAL A 299 -10.26 26.28 -16.48
C VAL A 299 -9.81 27.38 -17.42
N ALA A 300 -9.05 28.37 -16.95
CA ALA A 300 -8.69 29.57 -17.70
C ALA A 300 -8.02 29.28 -19.06
N GLY A 301 -7.24 28.19 -19.17
CA GLY A 301 -6.56 27.80 -20.41
C GLY A 301 -7.42 27.03 -21.42
N VAL A 302 -8.65 26.64 -21.05
CA VAL A 302 -9.51 25.76 -21.88
C VAL A 302 -10.88 26.35 -22.20
N VAL A 303 -11.23 27.49 -21.62
CA VAL A 303 -12.47 28.22 -21.93
C VAL A 303 -12.37 28.95 -23.27
N ALA A 304 -13.51 29.21 -23.90
CA ALA A 304 -13.54 29.91 -25.18
C ALA A 304 -13.01 31.36 -25.06
N PRO A 305 -12.34 31.90 -26.09
CA PRO A 305 -11.95 33.30 -26.11
C PRO A 305 -13.16 34.22 -25.91
N GLY A 306 -13.08 35.11 -24.91
CA GLY A 306 -14.19 36.01 -24.54
C GLY A 306 -15.11 35.48 -23.44
N THR A 307 -15.04 34.19 -23.08
CA THR A 307 -15.67 33.69 -21.85
C THR A 307 -14.90 34.22 -20.64
N SER A 308 -15.61 34.75 -19.65
CA SER A 308 -15.01 35.17 -18.38
C SER A 308 -15.85 34.75 -17.18
N PHE A 309 -15.17 34.49 -16.07
CA PHE A 309 -15.76 34.15 -14.79
C PHE A 309 -15.27 35.15 -13.74
N THR A 310 -16.22 35.82 -13.07
CA THR A 310 -15.92 36.85 -12.07
C THR A 310 -16.54 36.44 -10.73
N PRO A 311 -15.74 36.08 -9.72
CA PRO A 311 -16.25 35.87 -8.38
C PRO A 311 -16.67 37.22 -7.77
N VAL A 312 -17.86 37.27 -7.15
CA VAL A 312 -18.34 38.46 -6.44
C VAL A 312 -17.90 38.36 -5.00
N THR A 313 -16.84 39.10 -4.66
CA THR A 313 -16.19 39.04 -3.34
C THR A 313 -16.73 40.04 -2.33
N ASP A 314 -17.39 41.10 -2.79
CA ASP A 314 -18.06 42.08 -1.93
C ASP A 314 -19.43 41.57 -1.49
N ASP A 315 -19.65 41.52 -0.17
CA ASP A 315 -20.85 40.94 0.43
C ASP A 315 -22.13 41.74 0.12
N GLU A 316 -22.04 43.08 0.07
CA GLU A 316 -23.19 43.94 -0.20
C GLU A 316 -23.61 43.83 -1.67
N VAL A 317 -22.62 43.86 -2.58
CA VAL A 317 -22.85 43.65 -4.02
C VAL A 317 -23.42 42.25 -4.26
N ARG A 318 -22.85 41.22 -3.62
CA ARG A 318 -23.34 39.84 -3.74
C ARG A 318 -24.80 39.72 -3.29
N ALA A 319 -25.14 40.25 -2.11
CA ALA A 319 -26.50 40.20 -1.59
C ALA A 319 -27.49 40.93 -2.52
N GLY A 320 -27.10 42.10 -3.03
CA GLY A 320 -27.90 42.87 -3.99
C GLY A 320 -28.16 42.09 -5.29
N LEU A 321 -27.12 41.49 -5.88
CA LEU A 321 -27.26 40.69 -7.10
C LEU A 321 -28.10 39.43 -6.86
N ALA A 322 -27.85 38.69 -5.77
CA ALA A 322 -28.58 37.47 -5.43
C ALA A 322 -30.08 37.73 -5.26
N ALA A 323 -30.47 38.87 -4.67
CA ALA A 323 -31.87 39.26 -4.50
C ALA A 323 -32.61 39.50 -5.84
N THR A 324 -31.89 39.65 -6.95
CA THR A 324 -32.47 39.84 -8.29
C THR A 324 -32.53 38.56 -9.13
N VAL A 325 -32.07 37.43 -8.58
CA VAL A 325 -32.07 36.13 -9.24
C VAL A 325 -33.20 35.28 -8.69
N ASP A 326 -34.20 35.00 -9.53
CA ASP A 326 -35.30 34.11 -9.15
C ASP A 326 -34.79 32.71 -8.83
N GLY A 327 -35.24 32.14 -7.71
CA GLY A 327 -34.85 30.79 -7.29
C GLY A 327 -33.47 30.68 -6.66
N TRP A 328 -32.90 31.78 -6.17
CA TRP A 328 -31.62 31.75 -5.43
C TRP A 328 -31.65 30.73 -4.26
N PRO A 329 -30.77 29.71 -4.26
CA PRO A 329 -30.78 28.67 -3.24
C PRO A 329 -30.54 29.20 -1.82
N ALA A 330 -31.37 28.78 -0.87
CA ALA A 330 -31.15 29.04 0.54
C ALA A 330 -29.84 28.36 0.99
N GLY A 331 -28.90 29.14 1.54
CA GLY A 331 -27.60 28.65 2.00
C GLY A 331 -26.44 28.86 1.02
N ALA A 332 -26.68 29.34 -0.20
CA ALA A 332 -25.59 29.76 -1.08
C ALA A 332 -24.85 30.96 -0.47
N THR A 333 -23.53 30.83 -0.35
CA THR A 333 -22.65 31.84 0.26
C THR A 333 -21.69 32.47 -0.74
N GLY A 334 -21.55 31.89 -1.94
CA GLY A 334 -20.77 32.47 -3.03
C GLY A 334 -21.60 32.77 -4.27
N LEU A 335 -21.06 33.64 -5.12
CA LEU A 335 -21.61 34.00 -6.42
C LEU A 335 -20.47 34.16 -7.42
N VAL A 336 -20.56 33.44 -8.54
CA VAL A 336 -19.69 33.66 -9.71
C VAL A 336 -20.54 34.09 -10.88
N LEU A 337 -20.19 35.22 -11.50
CA LEU A 337 -20.81 35.71 -12.73
C LEU A 337 -20.06 35.12 -13.92
N GLY A 338 -20.80 34.53 -14.85
CA GLY A 338 -20.27 34.07 -16.13
C GLY A 338 -20.72 34.98 -17.27
N ALA A 339 -19.78 35.48 -18.07
CA ALA A 339 -20.08 36.25 -19.27
C ALA A 339 -19.60 35.49 -20.52
N ALA A 340 -20.48 35.37 -21.51
CA ALA A 340 -20.16 34.83 -22.82
C ALA A 340 -19.43 35.88 -23.69
N PRO A 341 -18.76 35.46 -24.78
CA PRO A 341 -18.18 36.38 -25.75
C PRO A 341 -19.23 37.35 -26.30
N THR A 342 -18.84 38.60 -26.55
CA THR A 342 -19.71 39.62 -27.17
C THR A 342 -19.07 40.14 -28.46
N PRO A 343 -19.78 40.18 -29.60
CA PRO A 343 -21.16 39.73 -29.82
C PRO A 343 -21.32 38.20 -29.70
N VAL A 344 -22.49 37.74 -29.27
CA VAL A 344 -22.76 36.32 -29.04
C VAL A 344 -23.62 35.74 -30.16
N ASP A 345 -23.24 34.58 -30.70
CA ASP A 345 -24.08 33.78 -31.59
C ASP A 345 -24.58 32.48 -30.91
N GLN A 346 -25.40 31.71 -31.62
CA GLN A 346 -25.97 30.48 -31.06
C GLN A 346 -24.90 29.41 -30.73
N PRO A 347 -23.91 29.12 -31.61
CA PRO A 347 -22.76 28.30 -31.26
C PRO A 347 -22.00 28.77 -30.01
N ASP A 348 -21.83 30.07 -29.82
CA ASP A 348 -21.12 30.64 -28.68
C ASP A 348 -21.86 30.40 -27.36
N LEU A 349 -23.19 30.42 -27.36
CA LEU A 349 -23.99 30.05 -26.17
C LEU A 349 -23.83 28.57 -25.80
N VAL A 350 -23.76 27.67 -26.79
CA VAL A 350 -23.51 26.24 -26.53
C VAL A 350 -22.11 26.04 -25.94
N ARG A 351 -21.12 26.76 -26.45
CA ARG A 351 -19.74 26.74 -25.92
C ARG A 351 -19.66 27.31 -24.51
N PHE A 352 -20.35 28.42 -24.24
CA PHE A 352 -20.43 29.03 -22.92
C PHE A 352 -21.07 28.08 -21.89
N GLY A 353 -22.10 27.34 -22.28
CA GLY A 353 -22.67 26.28 -21.43
C GLY A 353 -21.66 25.19 -21.08
N ALA A 354 -20.82 24.77 -22.03
CA ALA A 354 -19.73 23.84 -21.77
C ALA A 354 -18.65 24.42 -20.84
N ASP A 355 -18.31 25.71 -21.01
CA ASP A 355 -17.36 26.42 -20.14
C ASP A 355 -17.88 26.54 -18.70
N LEU A 356 -19.16 26.87 -18.52
CA LEU A 356 -19.81 26.86 -17.21
C LEU A 356 -19.73 25.47 -16.56
N HIS A 357 -20.00 24.41 -17.32
CA HIS A 357 -19.89 23.06 -16.80
C HIS A 357 -18.44 22.69 -16.41
N ARG A 358 -17.44 23.13 -17.18
CA ARG A 358 -16.02 22.98 -16.80
C ARG A 358 -15.73 23.67 -15.47
N LEU A 359 -16.21 24.90 -15.28
CA LEU A 359 -16.04 25.60 -14.01
C LEU A 359 -16.75 24.87 -12.87
N ARG A 360 -17.96 24.36 -13.07
CA ARG A 360 -18.68 23.56 -12.06
C ARG A 360 -17.91 22.31 -11.65
N ILE A 361 -17.27 21.62 -12.59
CA ILE A 361 -16.39 20.48 -12.30
C ILE A 361 -15.18 20.92 -11.47
N ALA A 362 -14.54 22.04 -11.82
CA ALA A 362 -13.39 22.56 -11.08
C ALA A 362 -13.77 22.99 -9.66
N LEU A 363 -14.93 23.63 -9.48
CA LEU A 363 -15.48 23.97 -8.16
C LEU A 363 -15.76 22.72 -7.32
N ALA A 364 -16.38 21.69 -7.91
CA ALA A 364 -16.65 20.44 -7.21
C ALA A 364 -15.37 19.70 -6.79
N ALA A 365 -14.30 19.78 -7.59
CA ALA A 365 -12.99 19.23 -7.23
C ALA A 365 -12.36 19.92 -6.01
N GLU A 366 -12.72 21.18 -5.76
CA GLU A 366 -12.37 21.94 -4.56
C GLU A 366 -13.40 21.77 -3.41
N GLY A 367 -14.38 20.88 -3.58
CA GLY A 367 -15.43 20.62 -2.59
C GLY A 367 -16.59 21.62 -2.59
N ILE A 368 -16.70 22.47 -3.62
CA ILE A 368 -17.72 23.51 -3.72
C ILE A 368 -18.89 23.03 -4.59
N GLY A 369 -20.07 22.92 -3.98
CA GLY A 369 -21.33 22.71 -4.72
C GLY A 369 -21.67 23.95 -5.55
N SER A 370 -22.37 23.77 -6.67
CA SER A 370 -22.79 24.90 -7.50
C SER A 370 -24.14 24.66 -8.15
N ALA A 371 -24.96 25.71 -8.21
CA ALA A 371 -26.21 25.76 -8.94
C ALA A 371 -26.11 26.77 -10.09
N LEU A 372 -26.47 26.35 -11.31
CA LEU A 372 -26.53 27.25 -12.46
C LEU A 372 -27.87 28.00 -12.48
N LEU A 373 -27.81 29.33 -12.51
CA LEU A 373 -28.98 30.20 -12.48
C LEU A 373 -28.94 31.25 -13.62
N PRO A 374 -30.10 31.85 -13.95
CA PRO A 374 -30.15 33.00 -14.84
C PRO A 374 -29.27 34.16 -14.33
N PRO A 375 -28.77 35.04 -15.21
CA PRO A 375 -27.96 36.17 -14.77
C PRO A 375 -28.76 37.13 -13.88
N PRO A 376 -28.12 37.78 -12.90
CA PRO A 376 -28.75 38.83 -12.10
C PRO A 376 -29.31 39.96 -12.98
N THR A 377 -30.49 40.46 -12.62
CA THR A 377 -31.15 41.54 -13.37
C THR A 377 -30.26 42.79 -13.38
N GLY A 378 -30.05 43.37 -14.55
CA GLY A 378 -29.21 44.57 -14.72
C GLY A 378 -27.70 44.32 -14.72
N SER A 379 -27.26 43.06 -14.63
CA SER A 379 -25.86 42.70 -14.85
C SER A 379 -25.55 42.49 -16.34
N ILE A 380 -24.26 42.56 -16.70
CA ILE A 380 -23.76 42.19 -18.04
C ILE A 380 -23.48 40.69 -18.18
N ALA A 381 -23.78 39.90 -17.14
CA ALA A 381 -23.52 38.47 -17.13
C ALA A 381 -24.51 37.73 -18.04
N SER A 382 -24.08 36.60 -18.58
CA SER A 382 -24.92 35.69 -19.37
C SER A 382 -25.50 34.57 -18.51
N ALA A 383 -24.89 34.25 -17.37
CA ALA A 383 -25.40 33.36 -16.34
C ALA A 383 -24.70 33.63 -15.00
N CYS A 384 -25.17 33.00 -13.92
CA CYS A 384 -24.43 32.96 -12.67
C CYS A 384 -24.42 31.58 -12.02
N LEU A 385 -23.42 31.35 -11.18
CA LEU A 385 -23.34 30.17 -10.31
C LEU A 385 -23.54 30.63 -8.86
N ALA A 386 -24.53 30.05 -8.19
CA ALA A 386 -24.66 30.14 -6.73
C ALA A 386 -23.84 29.00 -6.11
N LEU A 387 -22.99 29.33 -5.13
CA LEU A 387 -22.01 28.42 -4.53
C LEU A 387 -22.32 28.08 -3.07
#